data_AF-A0A4Y2A9Z6-F1
#
_entry.id   AF-A0A4Y2A9Z6-F1
#
_cell.length_a   1.000
_cell.length_b   1.000
_cell.length_c   1.000
_cell.angle_alpha   90.00
_cell.angle_beta   90.00
_cell.angle_gamma   90.00
#
_symmetry.space_group_name_H-M   'P 1'
#
loop_
_entity.id
_entity.type
_entity.pdbx_description
1 polymer ?
#
loop_
_entity_poly.entity_id
_entity_poly.type
_entity_poly.pdbx_seq_one_letter_code
_entity_poly.pdbx_strand_id
1 'polypeptide(L)'
;MDDIVSGAPDLETARRLQSQLRDALQSCGMTLHKWSSNTTELLNSSLSTDVEHSFSVDTDLSVKTLGISWKPFQDLFVFKVSISIKPSYTKRKVLSLIARLYDPLGFLGPVSTRAKVLLQRLWQQRLDWDDVLPNPIADEWKEFVTTMKCIEKVKIIRFILTDTWLRIVLQGFADASEAAYGAVVYLQCFYQNNSAKVTILESKSRVSPIRVISIPRLELCVCVLLAQLVQKIRSSLRLATLCFIPIQRLPWVVEHT
;
A
#
# COMPACT_ATOMS: atom_id res chain seq x y z
N MET A 1 -2.95 19.76 -2.92
CA MET A 1 -2.34 18.45 -3.23
C MET A 1 -1.48 18.76 -4.41
N ASP A 2 -0.17 18.68 -4.22
CA ASP A 2 0.77 19.46 -5.03
C ASP A 2 1.61 18.54 -5.94
N ASP A 3 1.34 17.24 -5.87
CA ASP A 3 1.94 16.19 -6.70
C ASP A 3 0.97 15.75 -7.79
N ILE A 4 1.48 15.56 -9.02
CA ILE A 4 0.74 14.96 -10.15
C ILE A 4 1.39 13.62 -10.48
N VAL A 5 0.57 12.56 -10.55
CA VAL A 5 1.02 11.22 -10.93
C VAL A 5 0.28 10.80 -12.19
N SER A 6 1.02 10.51 -13.25
CA SER A 6 0.47 10.01 -14.52
C SER A 6 1.45 9.07 -15.21
N GLY A 7 1.01 8.43 -16.28
CA GLY A 7 1.82 7.51 -17.08
C GLY A 7 1.30 7.38 -18.50
N ALA A 8 2.13 6.80 -19.38
CA ALA A 8 1.83 6.56 -20.77
C ALA A 8 2.44 5.20 -21.19
N PRO A 9 1.90 4.55 -22.24
CA PRO A 9 2.38 3.23 -22.69
C PRO A 9 3.74 3.30 -23.37
N ASP A 10 4.09 4.44 -23.94
CA ASP A 10 5.33 4.64 -24.70
C ASP A 10 5.95 6.03 -24.42
N LEU A 11 7.22 6.17 -24.79
CA LEU A 11 8.03 7.36 -24.53
C LEU A 11 7.52 8.61 -25.29
N GLU A 12 7.01 8.45 -26.50
CA GLU A 12 6.51 9.57 -27.31
C GLU A 12 5.24 10.15 -26.69
N THR A 13 4.28 9.29 -26.35
CA THR A 13 3.07 9.67 -25.64
C THR A 13 3.38 10.27 -24.27
N ALA A 14 4.36 9.72 -23.55
CA ALA A 14 4.83 10.27 -22.27
C ALA A 14 5.38 11.70 -22.41
N ARG A 15 6.21 11.95 -23.43
CA ARG A 15 6.75 13.29 -23.72
C ARG A 15 5.67 14.29 -24.08
N ARG A 16 4.73 13.89 -24.93
CA ARG A 16 3.58 14.74 -25.29
C ARG A 16 2.77 15.12 -24.05
N LEU A 17 2.47 14.15 -23.20
CA LEU A 17 1.75 14.39 -21.94
C LEU A 17 2.53 15.32 -21.00
N GLN A 18 3.85 15.14 -20.89
CA GLN A 18 4.73 16.02 -20.12
C GLN A 18 4.66 17.47 -20.60
N SER A 19 4.70 17.69 -21.92
CA SER A 19 4.55 19.04 -22.51
C SER A 19 3.18 19.62 -22.19
N GLN A 20 2.11 18.88 -22.45
CA GLN A 20 0.74 19.33 -22.21
C GLN A 20 0.49 19.72 -20.75
N LEU A 21 1.02 18.96 -19.79
CA LEU A 21 0.91 19.29 -18.37
C LEU A 21 1.67 20.56 -18.01
N ARG A 22 2.87 20.75 -18.57
CA ARG A 22 3.68 21.95 -18.37
C ARG A 22 2.95 23.18 -18.90
N ASP A 23 2.48 23.13 -20.14
CA ASP A 23 1.82 24.26 -20.81
C ASP A 23 0.51 24.63 -20.10
N ALA A 24 -0.29 23.62 -19.73
CA ALA A 24 -1.54 23.83 -19.01
C ALA A 24 -1.33 24.49 -17.64
N LEU A 25 -0.37 24.01 -16.85
CA LEU A 25 -0.10 24.59 -15.54
C LEU A 25 0.56 25.97 -15.64
N GLN A 26 1.44 26.16 -16.62
CA GLN A 26 2.06 27.46 -16.88
C GLN A 26 1.01 28.50 -17.28
N SER A 27 -0.02 28.12 -18.04
CA SER A 27 -1.16 29.02 -18.36
C SER A 27 -1.93 29.47 -17.11
N CYS A 28 -1.87 28.69 -16.02
CA CYS A 28 -2.44 29.01 -14.71
C CYS A 28 -1.42 29.68 -13.77
N GLY A 29 -0.22 30.05 -14.25
CA GLY A 29 0.83 30.65 -13.43
C GLY A 29 1.54 29.67 -12.48
N MET A 30 1.42 28.35 -12.73
CA MET A 30 2.04 27.30 -11.92
C MET A 30 3.19 26.61 -12.68
N THR A 31 4.36 26.51 -12.06
CA THR A 31 5.55 25.89 -12.66
C THR A 31 5.84 24.52 -12.05
N LEU A 32 6.08 23.50 -12.88
CA LEU A 32 6.46 22.15 -12.45
C LEU A 32 7.98 22.03 -12.32
N HIS A 33 8.48 21.90 -11.09
CA HIS A 33 9.92 21.93 -10.80
C HIS A 33 10.58 20.56 -10.57
N LYS A 34 9.81 19.49 -10.31
CA LYS A 34 10.37 18.18 -9.91
C LYS A 34 9.77 17.06 -10.76
N TRP A 35 10.57 16.57 -11.71
CA TRP A 35 10.20 15.45 -12.58
C TRP A 35 10.86 14.16 -12.09
N SER A 36 10.14 13.04 -12.19
CA SER A 36 10.64 11.71 -11.84
C SER A 36 10.06 10.69 -12.82
N SER A 37 10.89 9.79 -13.33
CA SER A 37 10.50 8.80 -14.35
C SER A 37 11.31 7.52 -14.20
N ASN A 38 10.72 6.39 -14.58
CA ASN A 38 11.42 5.12 -14.74
C ASN A 38 12.30 5.06 -16.00
N THR A 39 12.21 6.07 -16.87
CA THR A 39 12.95 6.16 -18.14
C THR A 39 13.83 7.40 -18.15
N THR A 40 15.14 7.23 -18.33
CA THR A 40 16.13 8.32 -18.26
C THR A 40 15.96 9.32 -19.40
N GLU A 41 15.50 8.88 -20.56
CA GLU A 41 15.23 9.71 -21.73
C GLU A 41 14.10 10.73 -21.53
N LEU A 42 13.21 10.50 -20.55
CA LEU A 42 12.14 11.43 -20.17
C LEU A 42 12.60 12.46 -19.11
N LEU A 43 13.60 12.08 -18.31
CA LEU A 43 14.22 12.98 -17.32
C LEU A 43 15.13 13.98 -18.04
N ASN A 44 15.96 13.51 -18.96
CA ASN A 44 16.92 14.35 -19.68
C ASN A 44 16.25 15.43 -20.54
N SER A 45 15.06 15.16 -21.12
CA SER A 45 14.30 16.17 -21.86
C SER A 45 13.73 17.30 -20.99
N SER A 46 13.71 17.14 -19.67
CA SER A 46 13.19 18.13 -18.71
C SER A 46 14.27 19.00 -18.06
N LEU A 47 15.55 18.64 -18.21
CA LEU A 47 16.70 19.28 -17.56
C LEU A 47 17.25 20.51 -18.30
N SER A 48 16.58 21.02 -19.33
CA SER A 48 17.11 22.09 -20.17
C SER A 48 16.89 23.51 -19.65
N THR A 49 16.43 23.75 -18.41
CA THR A 49 16.28 25.15 -17.94
C THR A 49 16.48 25.44 -16.44
N ASP A 50 16.29 24.50 -15.52
CA ASP A 50 16.46 24.76 -14.08
C ASP A 50 17.33 23.69 -13.40
N VAL A 51 18.64 23.96 -13.29
CA VAL A 51 19.66 23.00 -12.83
C VAL A 51 19.77 22.91 -11.30
N GLU A 52 19.05 23.71 -10.53
CA GLU A 52 19.22 23.77 -9.06
C GLU A 52 18.57 22.62 -8.28
N HIS A 53 17.76 21.78 -8.92
CA HIS A 53 17.21 20.56 -8.33
C HIS A 53 17.49 19.33 -9.20
N SER A 54 18.75 19.18 -9.61
CA SER A 54 19.28 17.91 -10.07
C SER A 54 19.12 16.88 -8.94
N PHE A 55 18.13 15.99 -9.05
CA PHE A 55 18.29 14.69 -8.43
C PHE A 55 19.52 14.09 -9.11
N SER A 56 20.60 13.92 -8.35
CA SER A 56 21.76 13.17 -8.81
C SER A 56 21.26 11.87 -9.46
N VAL A 57 21.87 11.48 -10.57
CA VAL A 57 21.65 10.19 -11.24
C VAL A 57 22.24 9.11 -10.34
N ASP A 58 21.65 8.94 -9.16
CA ASP A 58 22.07 8.00 -8.15
C ASP A 58 21.00 6.90 -8.18
N THR A 59 21.41 5.73 -8.66
CA THR A 59 20.56 4.58 -9.02
C THR A 59 19.77 4.00 -7.84
N ASP A 60 20.02 4.51 -6.62
CA ASP A 60 19.36 4.12 -5.37
C ASP A 60 18.41 5.19 -4.78
N LEU A 61 18.25 6.35 -5.43
CA LEU A 61 17.33 7.39 -4.96
C LEU A 61 15.87 6.98 -5.15
N SER A 62 15.18 6.80 -4.02
CA SER A 62 13.73 6.64 -3.99
C SER A 62 13.05 8.00 -3.94
N VAL A 63 12.07 8.24 -4.79
CA VAL A 63 11.19 9.41 -4.74
C VAL A 63 10.00 9.10 -3.82
N LYS A 64 9.62 10.04 -2.96
CA LYS A 64 8.44 9.89 -2.11
C LYS A 64 7.28 10.66 -2.74
N THR A 65 6.20 9.96 -3.05
CA THR A 65 5.00 10.56 -3.66
C THR A 65 3.78 9.98 -2.98
N LEU A 66 2.89 10.87 -2.51
CA LEU A 66 1.69 10.50 -1.76
C LEU A 66 1.96 9.57 -0.57
N GLY A 67 3.09 9.73 0.11
CA GLY A 67 3.45 8.92 1.28
C GLY A 67 4.08 7.55 0.98
N ILE A 68 4.12 7.09 -0.27
CA ILE A 68 4.82 5.86 -0.70
C ILE A 68 6.19 6.24 -1.27
N SER A 69 7.21 5.42 -1.02
CA SER A 69 8.52 5.54 -1.68
C SER A 69 8.58 4.66 -2.93
N TRP A 70 9.01 5.23 -4.04
CA TRP A 70 9.14 4.58 -5.34
C TRP A 70 10.59 4.69 -5.81
N LYS A 71 11.18 3.58 -6.27
CA LYS A 71 12.47 3.55 -6.98
C LYS A 71 12.18 3.58 -8.48
N PRO A 72 12.38 4.72 -9.17
CA PRO A 72 11.96 4.86 -10.56
C PRO A 72 12.63 3.85 -11.50
N PHE A 73 13.96 3.70 -11.41
CA PHE A 73 14.72 2.84 -12.31
C PHE A 73 14.35 1.35 -12.22
N GLN A 74 14.09 0.85 -11.01
CA GLN A 74 13.68 -0.55 -10.79
C GLN A 74 12.17 -0.75 -10.95
N ASP A 75 11.43 0.35 -11.01
CA ASP A 75 9.98 0.43 -10.96
C ASP A 75 9.31 -0.30 -9.78
N LEU A 76 9.90 -0.12 -8.59
CA LEU A 76 9.46 -0.78 -7.36
C LEU A 76 8.95 0.25 -6.35
N PHE A 77 7.82 -0.03 -5.72
CA PHE A 77 7.50 0.54 -4.43
C PHE A 77 8.36 -0.11 -3.35
N VAL A 78 8.90 0.75 -2.49
CA VAL A 78 9.74 0.38 -1.36
C VAL A 78 9.22 1.08 -0.11
N PHE A 79 9.51 0.51 1.05
CA PHE A 79 9.12 1.08 2.33
C PHE A 79 10.38 1.46 3.10
N LYS A 80 10.38 2.65 3.70
CA LYS A 80 11.48 3.14 4.52
C LYS A 80 10.96 3.40 5.93
N VAL A 81 11.70 2.91 6.92
CA VAL A 81 11.31 2.90 8.32
C VAL A 81 12.40 3.56 9.16
N SER A 82 12.26 4.87 9.39
CA SER A 82 13.12 5.62 10.31
C SER A 82 12.55 5.56 11.73
N ILE A 83 12.84 4.48 12.46
CA ILE A 83 12.44 4.35 13.88
C ILE A 83 13.67 4.23 14.77
N SER A 84 13.77 5.14 15.74
CA SER A 84 14.72 5.06 16.84
C SER A 84 14.08 4.28 17.99
N ILE A 85 14.70 3.16 18.39
CA ILE A 85 14.24 2.36 19.52
C ILE A 85 14.45 3.17 20.81
N LYS A 86 13.40 3.29 21.62
CA LYS A 86 13.43 4.01 22.90
C LYS A 86 13.29 3.03 24.08
N PRO A 87 13.85 3.37 25.25
CA PRO A 87 13.72 2.52 26.45
C PRO A 87 12.27 2.39 26.92
N SER A 88 11.48 3.45 26.73
CA SER A 88 10.06 3.49 27.02
C SER A 88 9.29 4.25 25.94
N TYR A 89 8.01 3.90 25.83
CA TYR A 89 7.07 4.56 24.94
C TYR A 89 5.89 5.07 25.77
N THR A 90 5.19 6.06 25.23
CA THR A 90 3.90 6.52 25.74
C THR A 90 2.81 6.21 24.73
N LYS A 91 1.55 6.21 25.15
CA LYS A 91 0.41 6.00 24.24
C LYS A 91 0.44 6.97 23.03
N ARG A 92 0.79 8.23 23.26
CA ARG A 92 0.99 9.25 22.21
C ARG A 92 2.08 8.85 21.22
N LYS A 93 3.23 8.35 21.71
CA LYS A 93 4.33 7.89 20.84
C LYS A 93 3.92 6.67 20.02
N VAL A 94 3.19 5.73 20.61
CA VAL A 94 2.63 4.56 19.89
C VAL A 94 1.74 5.03 18.73
N LEU A 95 0.76 5.89 19.01
CA LEU A 95 -0.13 6.42 17.97
C LEU A 95 0.65 7.16 16.87
N SER A 96 1.63 7.99 17.25
CA SER A 96 2.48 8.71 16.31
C SER A 96 3.27 7.76 15.39
N LEU A 97 3.74 6.63 15.89
CA LEU A 97 4.45 5.63 15.09
C LEU A 97 3.49 4.89 14.15
N ILE A 98 2.29 4.54 14.60
CA ILE A 98 1.26 3.91 13.75
C ILE A 98 0.85 4.85 12.62
N ALA A 99 0.63 6.13 12.92
CA ALA A 99 0.24 7.12 11.92
C ALA A 99 1.32 7.36 10.84
N ARG A 100 2.59 7.11 11.15
CA ARG A 100 3.70 7.18 10.16
C ARG A 100 3.71 6.00 9.20
N LEU A 101 3.08 4.87 9.55
CA LEU A 101 2.95 3.72 8.67
C LEU A 101 1.84 3.98 7.64
N TYR A 102 2.12 4.90 6.73
CA TYR A 102 1.20 5.27 5.67
C TYR A 102 1.23 4.22 4.55
N ASP A 103 0.09 3.58 4.33
CA ASP A 103 -0.07 2.50 3.36
C ASP A 103 -1.46 2.58 2.71
N PRO A 104 -1.61 3.39 1.65
CA PRO A 104 -2.92 3.69 1.07
C PRO A 104 -3.50 2.50 0.29
N LEU A 105 -2.65 1.56 -0.15
CA LEU A 105 -3.04 0.37 -0.89
C LEU A 105 -3.10 -0.88 -0.01
N GLY A 106 -2.69 -0.81 1.26
CA GLY A 106 -2.77 -1.94 2.18
C GLY A 106 -1.71 -3.02 1.94
N PHE A 107 -0.58 -2.73 1.28
CA PHE A 107 0.48 -3.73 1.09
C PHE A 107 1.11 -4.21 2.41
N LEU A 108 1.09 -3.36 3.43
CA LEU A 108 1.53 -3.62 4.79
C LEU A 108 0.35 -3.93 5.73
N GLY A 109 -0.76 -4.43 5.18
CA GLY A 109 -1.98 -4.77 5.91
C GLY A 109 -1.74 -5.57 7.20
N PRO A 110 -0.96 -6.67 7.20
CA PRO A 110 -0.67 -7.44 8.42
C PRO A 110 0.02 -6.62 9.51
N VAL A 111 1.03 -5.82 9.13
CA VAL A 111 1.78 -4.96 10.05
C VAL A 111 0.86 -3.89 10.64
N SER A 112 0.12 -3.19 9.78
CA SER A 112 -0.80 -2.13 10.18
C SER A 112 -1.90 -2.66 11.11
N THR A 113 -2.37 -3.89 10.86
CA THR A 113 -3.40 -4.53 11.68
C THR A 113 -2.87 -4.86 13.07
N ARG A 114 -1.70 -5.50 13.18
CA ARG A 114 -1.07 -5.80 14.49
C ARG A 114 -0.87 -4.52 15.31
N ALA A 115 -0.39 -3.45 14.67
CA ALA A 115 -0.19 -2.17 15.33
C ALA A 115 -1.51 -1.55 15.84
N LYS A 116 -2.58 -1.59 15.03
CA LYS A 116 -3.89 -1.06 15.43
C LYS A 116 -4.57 -1.89 16.53
N VAL A 117 -4.37 -3.21 16.54
CA VAL A 117 -4.85 -4.10 17.63
C VAL A 117 -4.13 -3.78 18.94
N LEU A 118 -2.81 -3.57 18.90
CA LEU A 118 -2.03 -3.09 20.07
C LEU A 118 -2.57 -1.75 20.58
N LEU A 119 -2.81 -0.81 19.68
CA LEU A 119 -3.39 0.48 20.03
C LEU A 119 -4.77 0.34 20.69
N GLN A 120 -5.65 -0.51 20.17
CA GLN A 120 -6.96 -0.77 20.77
C GLN A 120 -6.85 -1.29 22.22
N ARG A 121 -5.90 -2.20 22.49
CA ARG A 121 -5.65 -2.70 23.87
C ARG A 121 -5.21 -1.58 24.81
N LEU A 122 -4.39 -0.63 24.35
CA LEU A 122 -4.01 0.55 25.15
C LEU A 122 -5.21 1.45 25.47
N TRP A 123 -6.16 1.58 24.53
CA TRP A 123 -7.40 2.33 24.79
C TRP A 123 -8.26 1.66 25.86
N GLN A 124 -8.32 0.33 25.89
CA GLN A 124 -9.06 -0.43 26.90
C GLN A 124 -8.48 -0.27 28.31
N GLN A 125 -7.16 -0.08 28.43
CA GLN A 125 -6.50 0.18 29.72
C GLN A 125 -6.69 1.60 30.27
N ARG A 126 -7.41 2.48 29.55
CA ARG A 126 -7.70 3.86 29.96
C ARG A 126 -6.46 4.69 30.31
N LEU A 127 -5.32 4.39 29.70
CA LEU A 127 -4.09 5.18 29.83
C LEU A 127 -4.27 6.58 29.23
N ASP A 128 -3.70 7.58 29.89
CA ASP A 128 -3.55 8.92 29.34
C ASP A 128 -2.48 8.96 28.23
N TRP A 129 -2.43 10.07 27.51
CA TRP A 129 -1.58 10.21 26.32
C TRP A 129 -0.08 10.05 26.62
N ASP A 130 0.36 10.56 27.76
CA ASP A 130 1.77 10.64 28.13
C ASP A 130 2.16 9.60 29.19
N ASP A 131 1.22 8.72 29.57
CA ASP A 131 1.49 7.56 30.41
C ASP A 131 2.43 6.59 29.69
N VAL A 132 3.36 6.04 30.48
CA VAL A 132 4.27 4.98 30.02
C VAL A 132 3.48 3.69 29.83
N LEU A 133 3.80 2.95 28.77
CA LEU A 133 3.17 1.64 28.56
C LEU A 133 3.45 0.69 29.74
N PRO A 134 2.42 0.05 30.31
CA PRO A 134 2.61 -1.00 31.30
C PRO A 134 3.04 -2.30 30.61
N ASN A 135 3.75 -3.15 31.37
CA ASN A 135 3.98 -4.53 30.98
C ASN A 135 2.67 -5.33 31.10
N PRO A 136 2.40 -6.30 30.21
CA PRO A 136 3.30 -6.83 29.17
C PRO A 136 3.25 -6.09 27.82
N ILE A 137 2.34 -5.11 27.63
CA ILE A 137 2.14 -4.47 26.31
C ILE A 137 3.39 -3.68 25.87
N ALA A 138 4.14 -3.11 26.81
CA ALA A 138 5.39 -2.42 26.50
C ALA A 138 6.42 -3.33 25.82
N ASP A 139 6.54 -4.58 26.25
CA ASP A 139 7.48 -5.55 25.69
C ASP A 139 7.04 -6.02 24.30
N GLU A 140 5.76 -6.31 24.13
CA GLU A 140 5.19 -6.64 22.81
C GLU A 140 5.35 -5.47 21.82
N TRP A 141 5.18 -4.22 22.28
CA TRP A 141 5.41 -3.04 21.45
C TRP A 141 6.89 -2.87 21.07
N LYS A 142 7.83 -3.13 21.99
CA LYS A 142 9.27 -3.09 21.69
C LYS A 142 9.65 -4.14 20.66
N GLU A 143 9.13 -5.36 20.78
CA GLU A 143 9.34 -6.44 19.80
C GLU A 143 8.78 -6.03 18.43
N PHE A 144 7.53 -5.50 18.40
CA PHE A 144 6.91 -4.99 17.19
C PHE A 144 7.80 -3.92 16.52
N VAL A 145 8.24 -2.90 17.26
CA VAL A 145 9.11 -1.84 16.71
C VAL A 145 10.45 -2.39 16.22
N THR A 146 11.02 -3.37 16.90
CA THR A 146 12.31 -3.98 16.49
C THR A 146 12.16 -4.71 15.15
N THR A 147 11.05 -5.42 14.96
CA THR A 147 10.75 -6.16 13.73
C THR A 147 10.28 -5.26 12.58
N MET A 148 9.85 -4.02 12.84
CA MET A 148 9.42 -3.06 11.80
C MET A 148 10.48 -2.80 10.72
N LYS A 149 11.78 -2.89 11.03
CA LYS A 149 12.84 -2.74 10.02
C LYS A 149 12.77 -3.80 8.91
N CYS A 150 12.19 -4.97 9.17
CA CYS A 150 12.03 -6.01 8.16
C CYS A 150 11.13 -5.58 6.99
N ILE A 151 10.27 -4.58 7.19
CA ILE A 151 9.40 -4.04 6.15
C ILE A 151 10.19 -3.42 4.99
N GLU A 152 11.40 -2.91 5.24
CA GLU A 152 12.24 -2.35 4.18
C GLU A 152 12.69 -3.40 3.16
N LYS A 153 12.58 -4.70 3.51
CA LYS A 153 12.84 -5.81 2.58
C LYS A 153 11.68 -6.04 1.61
N VAL A 154 10.48 -5.53 1.91
CA VAL A 154 9.30 -5.67 1.06
C VAL A 154 9.46 -4.75 -0.14
N LYS A 155 9.41 -5.36 -1.33
CA LYS A 155 9.46 -4.67 -2.63
C LYS A 155 8.23 -5.06 -3.43
N ILE A 156 7.48 -4.07 -3.91
CA ILE A 156 6.27 -4.30 -4.70
C ILE A 156 6.48 -3.74 -6.09
N ILE A 157 6.24 -4.54 -7.13
CA ILE A 157 6.32 -4.09 -8.52
C ILE A 157 5.16 -3.11 -8.78
N ARG A 158 5.47 -1.88 -9.22
CA ARG A 158 4.44 -0.86 -9.49
C ARG A 158 3.63 -1.17 -10.74
N PHE A 159 4.29 -1.59 -11.82
CA PHE A 159 3.64 -1.85 -13.10
C PHE A 159 3.10 -3.28 -13.19
N ILE A 160 1.78 -3.40 -13.28
CA ILE A 160 1.07 -4.68 -13.08
C ILE A 160 0.61 -5.31 -14.40
N LEU A 161 0.23 -4.49 -15.38
CA LEU A 161 -0.33 -4.94 -16.66
C LEU A 161 0.67 -4.73 -17.79
N THR A 162 1.04 -5.79 -18.50
CA THR A 162 1.82 -5.72 -19.75
C THR A 162 0.89 -5.92 -20.95
N ASP A 163 1.20 -5.39 -22.12
CA ASP A 163 0.24 -5.31 -23.25
C ASP A 163 -0.21 -6.66 -23.87
N THR A 164 0.33 -7.78 -23.38
CA THR A 164 0.16 -9.13 -23.96
C THR A 164 -0.69 -10.08 -23.12
N TRP A 165 -1.60 -9.58 -22.29
CA TRP A 165 -2.53 -10.43 -21.52
C TRP A 165 -3.73 -10.89 -22.36
N LEU A 166 -4.13 -12.15 -22.19
CA LEU A 166 -5.33 -12.75 -22.78
C LEU A 166 -6.56 -12.54 -21.90
N ARG A 167 -6.37 -12.70 -20.59
CA ARG A 167 -7.46 -12.67 -19.62
C ARG A 167 -6.97 -12.13 -18.30
N ILE A 168 -7.81 -11.33 -17.66
CA ILE A 168 -7.60 -10.80 -16.33
C ILE A 168 -8.71 -11.32 -15.41
N VAL A 169 -8.34 -11.72 -14.20
CA VAL A 169 -9.27 -12.13 -13.13
C VAL A 169 -8.94 -11.34 -11.87
N LEU A 170 -9.96 -10.76 -11.24
CA LEU A 170 -9.84 -10.22 -9.89
C LEU A 170 -10.20 -11.31 -8.88
N GLN A 171 -9.25 -11.62 -8.00
CA GLN A 171 -9.44 -12.62 -6.93
C GLN A 171 -9.47 -11.90 -5.60
N GLY A 172 -10.65 -11.87 -4.99
CA GLY A 172 -10.86 -11.30 -3.67
C GLY A 172 -10.82 -12.38 -2.60
N PHE A 173 -10.07 -12.18 -1.53
CA PHE A 173 -10.08 -13.00 -0.33
C PHE A 173 -10.52 -12.15 0.86
N ALA A 174 -11.26 -12.76 1.78
CA ALA A 174 -11.79 -12.12 2.96
C ALA A 174 -11.65 -13.07 4.14
N ASP A 175 -11.16 -12.57 5.26
CA ASP A 175 -11.00 -13.34 6.49
C ASP A 175 -11.32 -12.50 7.72
N ALA A 176 -11.78 -13.16 8.78
CA ALA A 176 -12.23 -12.53 10.01
C ALA A 176 -11.81 -13.31 11.25
N SER A 177 -11.31 -12.59 12.24
CA SER A 177 -10.96 -13.10 13.56
C SER A 177 -11.56 -12.21 14.65
N GLU A 178 -11.51 -12.68 15.89
CA GLU A 178 -11.96 -11.89 17.05
C GLU A 178 -11.20 -10.57 17.18
N ALA A 179 -9.93 -10.51 16.76
CA ALA A 179 -9.11 -9.30 16.87
C ALA A 179 -9.30 -8.32 15.69
N ALA A 180 -9.42 -8.85 14.47
CA ALA A 180 -9.52 -8.04 13.26
C ALA A 180 -10.13 -8.82 12.10
N TYR A 181 -10.60 -8.10 11.09
CA TYR A 181 -11.04 -8.66 9.83
C TYR A 181 -10.47 -7.87 8.66
N GLY A 182 -10.22 -8.54 7.54
CA GLY A 182 -9.55 -7.93 6.40
C GLY A 182 -9.81 -8.63 5.09
N ALA A 183 -9.75 -7.84 4.02
CA ALA A 183 -9.92 -8.28 2.65
C ALA A 183 -8.69 -7.91 1.82
N VAL A 184 -8.34 -8.76 0.86
CA VAL A 184 -7.28 -8.51 -0.11
C VAL A 184 -7.76 -8.87 -1.51
N VAL A 185 -7.40 -8.06 -2.49
CA VAL A 185 -7.71 -8.30 -3.89
C VAL A 185 -6.41 -8.46 -4.66
N TYR A 186 -6.30 -9.59 -5.36
CA TYR A 186 -5.24 -9.89 -6.30
C TYR A 186 -5.75 -9.73 -7.73
N LEU A 187 -4.84 -9.33 -8.61
CA LEU A 187 -4.98 -9.41 -10.05
C LEU A 187 -4.25 -10.64 -10.55
N GLN A 188 -4.97 -11.52 -11.26
CA GLN A 188 -4.37 -12.63 -11.98
C GLN A 188 -4.46 -12.35 -13.48
N CYS A 189 -3.31 -12.24 -14.13
CA CYS A 189 -3.18 -12.04 -15.57
C CYS A 189 -2.73 -13.34 -16.22
N PHE A 190 -3.43 -13.78 -17.26
CA PHE A 190 -3.06 -14.91 -18.10
C PHE A 190 -2.50 -14.40 -19.43
N TYR A 191 -1.42 -15.01 -19.89
CA TYR A 191 -0.69 -14.60 -21.10
C TYR A 191 -0.77 -15.66 -22.20
N GLN A 192 -0.42 -15.26 -23.43
CA GLN A 192 -0.44 -16.12 -24.61
C GLN A 192 0.46 -17.36 -24.50
N ASN A 193 1.55 -17.26 -23.74
CA ASN A 193 2.47 -18.37 -23.49
C ASN A 193 1.99 -19.34 -22.40
N ASN A 194 0.69 -19.36 -22.08
CA ASN A 194 0.08 -20.11 -20.98
C ASN A 194 0.64 -19.82 -19.58
N SER A 195 1.43 -18.77 -19.40
CA SER A 195 1.85 -18.32 -18.07
C SER A 195 0.76 -17.49 -17.40
N ALA A 196 0.78 -17.49 -16.06
CA ALA A 196 -0.06 -16.60 -15.26
C ALA A 196 0.80 -15.83 -14.25
N LYS A 197 0.50 -14.55 -14.08
CA LYS A 197 1.10 -13.70 -13.04
C LYS A 197 0.02 -13.25 -12.08
N VAL A 198 0.28 -13.41 -10.78
CA VAL A 198 -0.59 -12.93 -9.71
C VAL A 198 0.11 -11.77 -9.02
N THR A 199 -0.61 -10.68 -8.77
CA THR A 199 -0.07 -9.51 -8.08
C THR A 199 -1.14 -8.91 -7.17
N ILE A 200 -0.76 -8.51 -5.96
CA ILE A 200 -1.66 -7.82 -5.04
C ILE A 200 -1.99 -6.43 -5.58
N LEU A 201 -3.27 -6.06 -5.59
CA LEU A 201 -3.71 -4.72 -5.99
C LEU A 201 -3.95 -3.81 -4.80
N GLU A 202 -4.83 -4.26 -3.90
CA GLU A 202 -5.21 -3.50 -2.72
C GLU A 202 -5.62 -4.47 -1.61
N SER A 203 -5.31 -4.14 -0.37
CA SER A 203 -5.88 -4.79 0.80
C SER A 203 -6.45 -3.76 1.77
N LYS A 204 -7.36 -4.21 2.61
CA LYS A 204 -7.98 -3.37 3.62
C LYS A 204 -8.30 -4.19 4.85
N SER A 205 -7.88 -3.69 6.01
CA SER A 205 -8.17 -4.31 7.29
C SER A 205 -8.84 -3.34 8.26
N ARG A 206 -9.61 -3.89 9.19
CA ARG A 206 -10.26 -3.18 10.28
C ARG A 206 -10.07 -3.99 11.56
N VAL A 207 -9.80 -3.28 12.66
CA VAL A 207 -9.79 -3.90 13.98
C VAL A 207 -11.24 -4.20 14.36
N SER A 208 -11.47 -5.38 14.94
CA SER A 208 -12.78 -5.79 15.39
C SER A 208 -13.29 -4.82 16.47
N PRO A 209 -14.60 -4.54 16.54
CA PRO A 209 -15.15 -3.66 17.57
C PRO A 209 -14.85 -4.18 18.98
N ILE A 210 -14.64 -3.28 19.93
CA ILE A 210 -14.45 -3.64 21.36
C ILE A 210 -15.68 -4.38 21.88
N ARG A 211 -16.88 -3.97 21.43
CA ARG A 211 -18.10 -4.71 21.71
C ARG A 211 -18.06 -6.02 20.93
N VAL A 212 -18.04 -7.13 21.67
CA VAL A 212 -18.02 -8.48 21.10
C VAL A 212 -19.19 -8.65 20.13
N ILE A 213 -18.83 -9.08 18.93
CA ILE A 213 -19.75 -9.52 17.89
C ILE A 213 -19.34 -10.92 17.46
N SER A 214 -20.30 -11.73 17.03
CA SER A 214 -20.02 -13.11 16.65
C SER A 214 -19.11 -13.19 15.43
N ILE A 215 -18.29 -14.26 15.34
CA ILE A 215 -17.42 -14.53 14.19
C ILE A 215 -18.20 -14.54 12.87
N PRO A 216 -19.38 -15.20 12.75
CA PRO A 216 -20.17 -15.13 11.51
C PRO A 216 -20.58 -13.70 11.10
N ARG A 217 -20.79 -12.80 12.07
CA ARG A 217 -21.09 -11.39 11.78
C ARG A 217 -19.85 -10.65 11.30
N LEU A 218 -18.67 -10.96 11.83
CA LEU A 218 -17.40 -10.42 11.34
C LEU A 218 -17.08 -10.93 9.93
N GLU A 219 -17.32 -12.22 9.65
CA GLU A 219 -17.25 -12.81 8.31
C GLU A 219 -18.14 -12.05 7.32
N LEU A 220 -19.39 -11.76 7.70
CA LEU A 220 -20.28 -10.95 6.86
C LEU A 220 -19.76 -9.52 6.65
N CYS A 221 -19.24 -8.88 7.69
CA CYS A 221 -18.64 -7.54 7.60
C CYS A 221 -17.46 -7.50 6.63
N VAL A 222 -16.60 -8.52 6.64
CA VAL A 222 -15.45 -8.57 5.73
C VAL A 222 -15.85 -8.91 4.30
N CYS A 223 -16.89 -9.71 4.09
CA CYS A 223 -17.47 -9.92 2.76
C CYS A 223 -17.99 -8.60 2.17
N VAL A 224 -18.67 -7.78 2.97
CA VAL A 224 -19.11 -6.43 2.54
C VAL A 224 -17.91 -5.54 2.23
N LEU A 225 -16.86 -5.57 3.08
CA LEU A 225 -15.62 -4.82 2.86
C LEU A 225 -14.95 -5.23 1.53
N LEU A 226 -14.90 -6.53 1.25
CA LEU A 226 -14.33 -7.07 0.01
C LEU A 226 -15.15 -6.63 -1.21
N ALA A 227 -16.49 -6.72 -1.16
CA ALA A 227 -17.35 -6.29 -2.26
C ALA A 227 -17.14 -4.80 -2.59
N GLN A 228 -17.05 -3.95 -1.57
CA GLN A 228 -16.74 -2.52 -1.72
C GLN A 228 -15.34 -2.30 -2.32
N LEU A 229 -14.35 -3.07 -1.86
CA LEU A 229 -12.97 -2.98 -2.34
C LEU A 229 -12.87 -3.37 -3.83
N VAL A 230 -13.50 -4.47 -4.22
CA VAL A 230 -13.56 -4.92 -5.62
C VAL A 230 -14.28 -3.88 -6.49
N GLN A 231 -15.38 -3.30 -6.02
CA GLN A 231 -16.11 -2.26 -6.76
C GLN A 231 -15.27 -1.00 -6.98
N LYS A 232 -14.51 -0.58 -5.95
CA LYS A 232 -13.56 0.54 -6.04
C LYS A 232 -12.49 0.24 -7.09
N ILE A 233 -11.81 -0.90 -6.99
CA ILE A 233 -10.75 -1.31 -7.92
C ILE A 233 -11.28 -1.37 -9.36
N ARG A 234 -12.45 -1.96 -9.57
CA ARG A 234 -13.09 -2.04 -10.89
C ARG A 234 -13.29 -0.66 -11.50
N SER A 235 -13.79 0.28 -10.70
CA SER A 235 -14.03 1.66 -11.14
C SER A 235 -12.72 2.37 -11.48
N SER A 236 -11.66 2.16 -10.68
CA SER A 236 -10.34 2.74 -10.92
C SER A 236 -9.63 2.17 -12.14
N LEU A 237 -9.75 0.86 -12.38
CA LEU A 237 -9.13 0.17 -13.52
C LEU A 237 -9.98 0.21 -14.80
N ARG A 238 -11.19 0.79 -14.76
CA ARG A 238 -12.14 0.85 -15.88
C ARG A 238 -12.45 -0.53 -16.49
N LEU A 239 -12.50 -1.59 -15.67
CA LEU A 239 -12.75 -2.97 -16.13
C LEU A 239 -14.25 -3.24 -16.34
N ALA A 240 -14.61 -3.83 -17.48
CA ALA A 240 -16.00 -3.98 -17.93
C ALA A 240 -16.74 -5.22 -17.35
N THR A 241 -16.06 -6.28 -16.90
CA THR A 241 -16.74 -7.57 -16.57
C THR A 241 -16.20 -8.22 -15.29
N LEU A 242 -17.09 -8.77 -14.46
CA LEU A 242 -16.78 -9.54 -13.25
C LEU A 242 -17.15 -11.01 -13.44
N CYS A 243 -16.23 -11.91 -13.09
CA CYS A 243 -16.56 -13.31 -12.79
C CYS A 243 -16.33 -13.50 -11.29
N PHE A 244 -17.41 -13.53 -10.52
CA PHE A 244 -17.34 -13.86 -9.10
C PHE A 244 -17.21 -15.38 -8.98
N ILE A 245 -16.07 -15.86 -8.51
CA ILE A 245 -15.96 -17.23 -8.01
C ILE A 245 -16.20 -17.12 -6.50
N PRO A 246 -17.35 -17.54 -5.97
CA PRO A 246 -17.52 -17.66 -4.54
C PRO A 246 -16.45 -18.64 -4.03
N ILE A 247 -15.63 -18.19 -3.08
CA ILE A 247 -14.65 -19.04 -2.40
C ILE A 247 -15.42 -20.20 -1.77
N GLN A 248 -15.27 -21.40 -2.33
CA GLN A 248 -15.53 -22.62 -1.58
C GLN A 248 -14.56 -22.61 -0.40
N ARG A 249 -15.11 -22.67 0.83
CA ARG A 249 -14.34 -23.03 2.03
C ARG A 249 -13.52 -24.26 1.68
N LEU A 250 -12.21 -24.13 1.56
CA LEU A 250 -11.31 -25.27 1.61
C LEU A 250 -11.15 -25.61 3.11
N PRO A 251 -11.76 -26.71 3.60
CA PRO A 251 -11.54 -27.14 4.97
C PRO A 251 -10.09 -27.63 5.08
N TRP A 252 -9.34 -27.09 6.04
CA TRP A 252 -8.10 -27.72 6.49
C TRP A 252 -8.44 -28.52 7.74
N VAL A 253 -8.35 -29.84 7.64
CA VAL A 253 -8.28 -30.76 8.77
C VAL A 253 -6.79 -30.85 9.14
N VAL A 254 -6.44 -30.46 10.36
CA VAL A 254 -5.15 -30.84 10.95
C VAL A 254 -5.43 -32.10 11.76
N GLU A 255 -5.04 -33.26 11.23
CA GLU A 255 -4.97 -34.48 12.03
C GLU A 255 -3.80 -34.34 13.03
N HIS A 256 -4.11 -34.57 14.30
CA HIS A 256 -3.10 -34.74 15.34
C HIS A 256 -2.47 -36.12 15.22
N THR A 257 -1.14 -36.16 15.19
CA THR A 257 -0.35 -37.20 15.84
C THR A 257 0.62 -36.52 16.79
#